data_AF-F5RFP1-F1
#
_entry.id   AF-F5RFP1-F1
#
_cell.length_a   1.000
_cell.length_b   1.000
_cell.length_c   1.000
_cell.angle_alpha   90.00
_cell.angle_beta   90.00
_cell.angle_gamma   90.00
#
_symmetry.space_group_name_H-M   'P 1'
#
loop_
_entity.id
_entity.type
_entity.pdbx_description
1 polymer ?
#
loop_
_entity_poly.entity_id
_entity_poly.type
_entity_poly.pdbx_seq_one_letter_code
_entity_poly.pdbx_strand_id
1 'polypeptide(L)'
;MAALERRGIRAHVARKVSGSAVDGRTARGKGYAMSLRRRKMIEEAFGWIKTVGGLRKTRHKGLERLSGQALFAFAAYNLTRMLSLMRTAAA
;
A
#
# COMPACT_ATOMS: atom_id res chain seq x y z
N MET A 1 6.91 -17.10 -10.67
CA MET A 1 8.23 -16.58 -10.23
C MET A 1 9.22 -16.57 -11.39
N ALA A 2 9.39 -17.69 -12.10
CA ALA A 2 10.30 -17.83 -13.25
C ALA A 2 10.24 -16.70 -14.30
N ALA A 3 9.05 -16.19 -14.65
CA ALA A 3 8.92 -15.09 -15.61
C ALA A 3 9.46 -13.74 -15.09
N LEU A 4 9.36 -13.48 -13.78
CA LEU A 4 9.91 -12.28 -13.14
C LEU A 4 11.43 -12.40 -12.97
N GLU A 5 11.90 -13.60 -12.59
CA GLU A 5 13.32 -13.91 -12.44
C GLU A 5 14.08 -13.75 -13.77
N ARG A 6 13.52 -14.22 -14.89
CA ARG A 6 14.09 -14.00 -16.23
C ARG A 6 14.24 -12.52 -16.61
N ARG A 7 13.48 -11.64 -15.97
CA ARG A 7 13.54 -10.18 -16.17
C ARG A 7 14.39 -9.46 -15.12
N GLY A 8 15.05 -10.20 -14.22
CA GLY A 8 15.80 -9.63 -13.09
C GLY A 8 14.91 -8.94 -12.04
N ILE A 9 13.59 -9.17 -12.06
CA ILE A 9 12.64 -8.52 -11.17
C ILE A 9 12.42 -9.41 -9.94
N ARG A 10 12.72 -8.86 -8.75
CA ARG A 10 12.36 -9.53 -7.49
C ARG A 10 10.85 -9.50 -7.29
N ALA A 11 10.27 -10.68 -7.09
CA ALA A 11 8.85 -10.78 -6.78
C ALA A 11 8.52 -10.21 -5.40
N HIS A 12 7.41 -9.48 -5.32
CA HIS A 12 6.93 -8.82 -4.10
C HIS A 12 5.64 -9.44 -3.54
N VAL A 13 5.34 -10.68 -3.93
CA VAL A 13 4.10 -11.40 -3.57
C VAL A 13 4.11 -11.76 -2.09
N ALA A 14 3.02 -11.48 -1.37
CA ALA A 14 2.87 -11.85 0.03
C ALA A 14 2.86 -13.38 0.22
N ARG A 15 3.53 -13.85 1.28
CA ARG A 15 3.65 -15.27 1.62
C ARG A 15 3.00 -15.55 2.98
N LYS A 16 2.19 -16.61 3.07
CA LYS A 16 1.75 -17.22 4.33
C LYS A 16 2.83 -18.15 4.89
N VAL A 17 2.76 -18.47 6.18
CA VAL A 17 3.72 -19.38 6.84
C VAL A 17 3.78 -20.74 6.14
N SER A 18 2.62 -21.28 5.75
CA SER A 18 2.44 -22.50 4.96
C SER A 18 1.46 -22.27 3.79
N GLY A 19 1.52 -23.15 2.77
CA GLY A 19 0.53 -23.17 1.68
C GLY A 19 0.62 -22.03 0.66
N SER A 20 1.72 -21.28 0.60
CA SER A 20 1.95 -20.27 -0.44
C SER A 20 2.97 -20.75 -1.47
N ALA A 21 2.73 -20.46 -2.75
CA ALA A 21 3.64 -20.75 -3.87
C ALA A 21 4.84 -19.77 -3.95
N VAL A 22 5.40 -19.40 -2.79
CA VAL A 22 6.59 -18.54 -2.67
C VAL A 22 7.62 -19.29 -1.82
N ASP A 23 8.75 -19.61 -2.44
CA ASP A 23 9.87 -20.26 -1.77
C ASP A 23 10.34 -19.41 -0.57
N GLY A 24 10.59 -20.07 0.56
CA GLY A 24 11.15 -19.44 1.75
C GLY A 24 12.48 -18.75 1.48
N ARG A 25 13.29 -19.26 0.52
CA ARG A 25 14.54 -18.60 0.12
C ARG A 25 14.31 -17.20 -0.45
N THR A 26 13.25 -17.02 -1.25
CA THR A 26 12.87 -15.71 -1.79
C THR A 26 12.36 -14.76 -0.71
N ALA A 27 11.68 -15.28 0.30
CA ALA A 27 11.10 -14.48 1.38
C ALA A 27 12.11 -14.02 2.47
N ARG A 28 13.32 -14.60 2.52
CA ARG A 28 14.34 -14.27 3.54
C ARG A 28 15.04 -12.92 3.33
N GLY A 29 14.95 -12.32 2.15
CA GLY A 29 15.70 -11.11 1.82
C GLY A 29 15.20 -9.86 2.55
N LYS A 30 16.12 -9.00 3.00
CA LYS A 30 15.79 -7.66 3.56
C LYS A 30 14.88 -6.85 2.62
N GLY A 31 15.15 -6.90 1.31
CA GLY A 31 14.35 -6.22 0.29
C GLY A 31 12.91 -6.73 0.20
N TYR A 32 12.69 -8.03 0.38
CA TYR A 32 11.34 -8.62 0.41
C TYR A 32 10.54 -8.11 1.62
N ALA A 33 11.16 -8.11 2.81
CA ALA A 33 10.54 -7.58 4.03
C ALA A 33 10.22 -6.07 3.94
N MET A 34 11.10 -5.28 3.34
CA MET A 34 10.85 -3.85 3.06
C MET A 34 9.68 -3.67 2.09
N SER A 35 9.67 -4.43 0.99
CA SER A 35 8.59 -4.36 0.00
C SER A 35 7.23 -4.69 0.61
N LEU A 36 7.15 -5.71 1.48
CA LEU A 36 5.89 -6.07 2.14
C LEU A 36 5.41 -4.99 3.11
N ARG A 37 6.31 -4.33 3.85
CA ARG A 37 5.95 -3.17 4.69
C ARG A 37 5.41 -2.02 3.84
N ARG A 38 6.06 -1.72 2.72
CA ARG A 38 5.62 -0.66 1.79
C ARG A 38 4.24 -0.96 1.20
N ARG A 39 3.98 -2.22 0.80
CA ARG A 39 2.65 -2.66 0.35
C ARG A 39 1.57 -2.41 1.40
N LYS A 40 1.82 -2.78 2.66
CA LYS A 40 0.86 -2.55 3.76
C LYS A 40 0.54 -1.07 3.96
N MET A 41 1.54 -0.19 3.90
CA MET A 41 1.31 1.26 4.02
C MET A 41 0.43 1.80 2.89
N ILE A 42 0.62 1.30 1.66
CA ILE A 42 -0.23 1.68 0.52
C ILE A 42 -1.66 1.15 0.74
N GLU A 43 -1.81 -0.11 1.14
CA GLU A 43 -3.11 -0.73 1.39
C GLU A 43 -3.90 -0.02 2.50
N GLU A 44 -3.21 0.43 3.56
CA GLU A 44 -3.80 1.22 4.63
C GLU A 44 -4.35 2.56 4.11
N ALA A 45 -3.57 3.29 3.31
CA ALA A 45 -4.01 4.54 2.69
C ALA A 45 -5.26 4.33 1.82
N PHE A 46 -5.25 3.31 0.95
CA PHE A 46 -6.42 2.98 0.12
C PHE A 46 -7.62 2.54 0.97
N GLY A 47 -7.39 1.80 2.07
CA GLY A 47 -8.43 1.43 3.01
C GLY A 47 -9.09 2.64 3.65
N TRP A 48 -8.28 3.57 4.17
CA TRP A 48 -8.76 4.81 4.79
C TRP A 48 -9.50 5.69 3.78
N ILE A 49 -8.95 5.87 2.58
CA ILE A 49 -9.57 6.73 1.56
C ILE A 49 -10.93 6.17 1.11
N LYS A 50 -11.07 4.85 1.00
CA LYS A 50 -12.36 4.24 0.66
C LYS A 50 -13.37 4.38 1.80
N THR A 51 -12.93 4.22 3.04
CA THR A 51 -13.82 4.18 4.22
C THR A 51 -14.15 5.57 4.78
N VAL A 52 -13.13 6.38 5.04
CA VAL A 52 -13.21 7.72 5.61
C VAL A 52 -13.21 8.79 4.52
N GLY A 53 -12.35 8.66 3.50
CA GLY A 53 -12.24 9.61 2.38
C GLY A 53 -13.42 9.56 1.39
N GLY A 54 -14.43 8.73 1.63
CA GLY A 54 -15.68 8.71 0.86
C GLY A 54 -15.60 8.08 -0.54
N LEU A 55 -14.45 7.54 -0.96
CA LEU A 55 -14.28 6.99 -2.31
C LEU A 55 -15.04 5.66 -2.54
N ARG A 56 -15.44 4.94 -1.49
CA ARG A 56 -16.32 3.75 -1.61
C ARG A 56 -17.72 4.10 -2.13
N LYS A 57 -18.21 5.32 -1.83
CA LYS A 57 -19.55 5.80 -2.21
C LYS A 57 -19.44 7.20 -2.83
N THR A 58 -18.52 7.37 -3.78
CA THR A 58 -18.33 8.66 -4.45
C THR A 58 -19.62 9.11 -5.16
N ARG A 59 -19.93 10.40 -5.05
CA ARG A 59 -21.04 11.04 -5.76
C ARG A 59 -20.60 11.68 -7.07
N HIS A 60 -19.29 11.69 -7.35
CA HIS A 60 -18.74 12.30 -8.55
C HIS A 60 -18.76 11.32 -9.72
N LYS A 61 -19.06 11.83 -10.91
CA LYS A 61 -18.99 11.10 -12.18
C LYS A 61 -17.98 11.79 -13.10
N GLY A 62 -17.24 11.00 -13.87
CA GLY A 62 -16.19 11.47 -14.76
C GLY A 62 -14.79 11.44 -14.14
N LEU A 63 -13.80 11.19 -14.99
CA LEU A 63 -12.40 10.98 -14.57
C LEU A 63 -11.80 12.19 -13.86
N GLU A 64 -12.06 13.40 -14.37
CA GLU A 64 -11.54 14.65 -13.81
C GLU A 64 -11.98 14.84 -12.34
N ARG A 65 -13.30 14.81 -12.09
CA ARG A 65 -13.86 14.99 -10.74
C ARG A 65 -13.42 13.89 -9.78
N LEU A 66 -13.34 12.65 -10.26
CA LEU A 66 -12.87 11.52 -9.45
C LEU A 66 -11.39 11.66 -9.10
N SER A 67 -10.57 12.12 -10.04
CA SER A 67 -9.14 12.38 -9.84
C SER A 67 -8.92 13.51 -8.81
N GLY A 68 -9.72 14.58 -8.89
CA GLY A 68 -9.71 15.66 -7.90
C GLY A 68 -10.08 15.15 -6.50
N GLN A 69 -11.15 14.36 -6.38
CA GLN A 69 -11.53 13.76 -5.09
C GLN A 69 -10.42 12.85 -4.55
N ALA A 70 -9.82 12.01 -5.40
CA ALA A 70 -8.75 11.11 -4.99
C ALA A 70 -7.52 11.89 -4.49
N LEU A 71 -7.08 12.91 -5.23
CA LEU A 71 -5.95 13.75 -4.84
C LEU A 71 -6.19 14.42 -3.48
N PHE A 72 -7.38 15.01 -3.30
CA PHE A 72 -7.76 15.64 -2.03
C PHE A 72 -7.78 14.63 -0.87
N ALA A 73 -8.36 13.44 -1.07
CA ALA A 73 -8.42 12.41 -0.05
C ALA A 73 -7.02 11.88 0.34
N PHE A 74 -6.11 11.70 -0.64
CA PHE A 74 -4.72 11.32 -0.37
C PHE A 74 -3.97 12.42 0.39
N ALA A 75 -4.19 13.70 0.06
CA ALA A 75 -3.61 14.82 0.80
C ALA A 75 -4.08 14.82 2.28
N ALA A 76 -5.37 14.62 2.52
CA ALA A 76 -5.93 14.51 3.88
C ALA A 76 -5.38 13.30 4.65
N TYR A 77 -5.20 12.15 3.99
CA TYR A 77 -4.55 10.98 4.59
C TYR A 77 -3.10 11.29 5.00
N ASN A 78 -2.34 11.99 4.15
CA ASN A 78 -0.96 12.38 4.46
C ASN A 78 -0.90 13.27 5.71
N LEU A 79 -1.81 14.24 5.88
CA LEU A 79 -1.90 15.06 7.08
C LEU A 79 -2.16 14.22 8.35
N THR A 80 -3.15 13.33 8.29
CA THR A 80 -3.49 12.41 9.40
C THR A 80 -2.29 11.52 9.78
N ARG A 81 -1.58 11.02 8.77
CA ARG A 81 -0.40 10.19 8.95
C ARG A 81 0.77 10.98 9.54
N MET A 82 1.02 12.20 9.09
CA MET A 82 2.05 13.08 9.67
C MET A 82 1.77 13.36 11.14
N LEU A 83 0.51 13.66 11.52
CA LEU A 83 0.14 13.84 12.93
C LEU A 83 0.49 12.61 13.78
N SER A 84 0.21 11.41 13.26
CA SER A 84 0.53 10.16 13.95
C SER A 84 2.04 9.95 14.12
N LEU A 85 2.81 10.24 13.06
CA LEU A 85 4.27 10.15 13.08
C LEU A 85 4.91 11.17 14.02
N MET A 86 4.41 12.41 14.03
CA MET A 86 4.89 13.46 14.92
C MET A 86 4.60 13.11 16.38
N ARG A 87 3.42 12.56 16.69
CA ARG A 87 3.09 12.11 18.04
C ARG A 87 4.01 10.99 18.51
N THR A 88 4.36 10.04 17.63
CA THR A 88 5.33 8.99 17.96
C THR A 88 6.75 9.54 18.14
N ALA A 89 7.13 10.60 17.43
CA ALA A 89 8.46 11.20 17.56
C ALA A 89 8.62 12.07 18.82
N ALA A 90 7.52 12.61 19.35
CA ALA A 90 7.50 13.43 20.56
C ALA A 90 7.31 12.62 21.86
N ALA A 91 7.05 11.32 21.75
CA ALA A 91 6.89 10.38 22.86
C ALA A 91 8.15 9.53 23.04
#